data_AF-A0A943NT59-F1
#
_entry.id   AF-A0A943NT59-F1
#
_cell.length_a   1.000
_cell.length_b   1.000
_cell.length_c   1.000
_cell.angle_alpha   90.00
_cell.angle_beta   90.00
_cell.angle_gamma   90.00
#
_symmetry.space_group_name_H-M   'P 1'
#
loop_
_entity.id
_entity.type
_entity.pdbx_description
1 polymer ?
#
loop_
_entity_poly.entity_id
_entity_poly.type
_entity_poly.pdbx_seq_one_letter_code
_entity_poly.pdbx_strand_id
1 'polypeptide(L)'
;MMKIPVFVIHGFLESGKTRFAMETLADEYFSGGERNLVIACEEGIEEYDDEILKDSNATLVMLEDKSEFNEMFLAECQKKYKPTQIILEYNCMWGMDFLRDMYMPKGWFVAQVITVVDAATFDVYLKNMKSLFMEMAKDSDLIIFNRSTEDTTAAVYKRNMRAVNPKAQVVFEKEDGSQLEFEEEMPFDVNADVIEISDVDYGIWYIDAMDHPERYDGKTVRFTGMVYINKRLPKGFFVPGRMAMTCCADDTAFIGFLCESSYTDRLKSRQWITVTAKVQVEKREEYGGEEGVVLRSTNIRNAQKPEEELVYF
;
A
#
# COMPACT_ATOMS: atom_id res chain seq x y z
N MET A 1 -10.55 32.50 0.70
CA MET A 1 -10.30 31.98 2.07
C MET A 1 -8.97 31.24 2.01
N MET A 2 -8.08 31.46 2.98
CA MET A 2 -6.77 30.78 3.01
C MET A 2 -7.00 29.28 3.18
N LYS A 3 -6.38 28.47 2.33
CA LYS A 3 -6.38 27.01 2.47
C LYS A 3 -5.20 26.64 3.36
N ILE A 4 -5.45 25.83 4.38
CA ILE A 4 -4.44 25.41 5.36
C ILE A 4 -4.23 23.90 5.18
N PRO A 5 -3.12 23.46 4.57
CA PRO A 5 -2.84 22.05 4.40
C PRO A 5 -2.53 21.39 5.75
N VAL A 6 -3.04 20.18 5.92
CA VAL A 6 -2.72 19.28 7.03
C VAL A 6 -1.94 18.10 6.49
N PHE A 7 -0.70 17.94 6.94
CA PHE A 7 0.16 16.79 6.67
C PHE A 7 0.04 15.83 7.85
N VAL A 8 -0.58 14.67 7.60
CA VAL A 8 -0.84 13.67 8.63
C VAL A 8 0.32 12.70 8.62
N ILE A 9 1.05 12.60 9.73
CA ILE A 9 2.13 11.64 9.92
C ILE A 9 1.65 10.62 10.95
N HIS A 10 1.62 9.35 10.58
CA HIS A 10 1.23 8.28 11.50
C HIS A 10 2.06 7.01 11.26
N GLY A 11 1.91 6.05 12.15
CA GLY A 11 2.74 4.85 12.20
C GLY A 11 2.77 4.31 13.63
N PHE A 12 3.27 3.10 13.79
CA PHE A 12 3.41 2.49 15.11
C PHE A 12 4.32 3.32 16.04
N LEU A 13 4.22 3.06 17.34
CA LEU A 13 5.16 3.61 18.32
C LEU A 13 6.59 3.25 17.90
N GLU A 14 7.54 4.17 18.12
CA GLU A 14 8.96 4.04 17.76
C GLU A 14 9.28 3.94 16.26
N SER A 15 8.29 4.10 15.37
CA SER A 15 8.53 4.07 13.92
C SER A 15 9.31 5.27 13.39
N GLY A 16 9.56 6.31 14.20
CA GLY A 16 10.31 7.51 13.80
C GLY A 16 9.45 8.67 13.31
N LYS A 17 8.16 8.71 13.68
CA LYS A 17 7.22 9.80 13.33
C LYS A 17 7.75 11.19 13.75
N THR A 18 8.17 11.33 15.01
CA THR A 18 8.66 12.59 15.59
C THR A 18 9.92 13.07 14.85
N ARG A 19 10.90 12.18 14.63
CA ARG A 19 12.08 12.47 13.80
C ARG A 19 11.70 12.94 12.40
N PHE A 20 10.82 12.22 11.72
CA PHE A 20 10.38 12.60 10.36
C PHE A 20 9.69 13.98 10.35
N ALA A 21 8.87 14.29 11.36
CA ALA A 21 8.24 15.61 11.50
C ALA A 21 9.30 16.71 11.71
N MET A 22 10.32 16.48 12.55
CA MET A 22 11.41 17.43 12.77
C MET A 22 12.27 17.63 11.52
N GLU A 23 12.64 16.56 10.82
CA GLU A 23 13.38 16.64 9.55
C GLU A 23 12.59 17.40 8.48
N THR A 24 11.28 17.18 8.41
CA THR A 24 10.37 17.94 7.54
C THR A 24 10.32 19.43 7.91
N LEU A 25 10.27 19.74 9.20
CA LEU A 25 10.26 21.14 9.67
C LEU A 25 11.59 21.85 9.40
N ALA A 26 12.70 21.14 9.47
CA ALA A 26 14.03 21.67 9.19
C ALA A 26 14.25 22.00 7.71
N ASP A 27 13.45 21.43 6.79
CA ASP A 27 13.52 21.75 5.37
C ASP A 27 12.95 23.16 5.09
N GLU A 28 13.80 24.07 4.63
CA GLU A 28 13.42 25.44 4.27
C GLU A 28 12.38 25.48 3.15
N TYR A 29 12.35 24.48 2.26
CA TYR A 29 11.32 24.39 1.22
C TYR A 29 9.93 24.15 1.81
N PHE A 30 9.85 23.40 2.92
CA PHE A 30 8.60 23.14 3.60
C PHE A 30 8.21 24.28 4.56
N SER A 31 9.13 24.68 5.44
CA SER A 31 8.83 25.61 6.54
C SER A 31 9.03 27.09 6.19
N GLY A 32 9.76 27.40 5.12
CA GLY A 32 10.19 28.74 4.78
C GLY A 32 9.02 29.73 4.62
N GLY A 33 8.92 30.69 5.53
CA GLY A 33 7.90 31.74 5.48
C GLY A 33 6.52 31.32 6.00
N GLU A 34 6.38 30.08 6.46
CA GLU A 34 5.14 29.53 6.98
C GLU A 34 5.03 29.75 8.52
N ARG A 35 3.80 29.68 9.03
CA ARG A 35 3.51 29.56 10.46
C ARG A 35 3.07 28.12 10.71
N ASN A 36 4.02 27.32 11.18
CA ASN A 36 3.84 25.90 11.40
C ASN A 36 3.09 25.65 12.72
N LEU A 37 2.11 24.76 12.68
CA LEU A 37 1.52 24.18 13.88
C LEU A 37 1.75 22.68 13.85
N VAL A 38 2.38 22.17 14.90
CA VAL A 38 2.53 20.74 15.15
C VAL A 38 1.50 20.34 16.20
N ILE A 39 0.63 19.40 15.86
CA ILE A 39 -0.27 18.75 16.82
C ILE A 39 0.23 17.32 16.98
N ALA A 40 0.79 16.99 18.14
CA ALA A 40 1.28 15.64 18.42
C ALA A 40 0.31 14.91 19.34
N CYS A 41 -0.24 13.80 18.85
CA CYS A 41 -1.29 13.04 19.50
C CYS A 41 -0.78 11.85 20.35
N GLU A 42 0.53 11.77 20.58
CA GLU A 42 1.21 10.69 21.27
C GLU A 42 2.47 11.22 21.96
N GLU A 43 2.79 10.69 23.14
CA GLU A 43 4.11 10.87 23.74
C GLU A 43 5.05 9.78 23.20
N GLY A 44 6.02 10.19 22.40
CA GLY A 44 7.09 9.32 21.92
C GLY A 44 8.28 9.28 22.90
N ILE A 45 9.24 8.41 22.61
CA ILE A 45 10.55 8.41 23.29
C ILE A 45 11.38 9.62 22.87
N GLU A 46 11.19 10.08 21.64
CA GLU A 46 11.85 11.24 21.07
C GLU A 46 11.00 12.49 21.32
N GLU A 47 11.63 13.55 21.80
CA GLU A 47 11.00 14.84 22.05
C GLU A 47 11.28 15.79 20.88
N TYR A 48 10.36 16.72 20.64
CA TYR A 48 10.59 17.79 19.66
C TYR A 48 11.69 18.74 20.15
N ASP A 49 12.65 19.03 19.27
CA ASP A 49 13.73 19.97 19.56
C ASP A 49 13.26 21.44 19.49
N ASP A 50 13.48 22.18 20.58
CA ASP A 50 13.06 23.58 20.71
C ASP A 50 13.75 24.53 19.70
N GLU A 51 15.00 24.25 19.32
CA GLU A 51 15.72 25.06 18.32
C GLU A 51 15.12 24.85 16.94
N ILE A 52 14.85 23.59 16.55
CA ILE A 52 14.18 23.27 15.27
C ILE A 52 12.79 23.91 15.23
N LEU A 53 12.00 23.81 16.30
CA LEU A 53 10.67 24.43 16.35
C LEU A 53 10.76 25.95 16.18
N LYS A 54 11.73 26.59 16.82
CA LYS A 54 11.91 28.03 16.72
C LYS A 54 12.36 28.47 15.33
N ASP A 55 13.36 27.79 14.76
CA ASP A 55 13.93 28.13 13.46
C ASP A 55 12.94 27.89 12.32
N SER A 56 12.07 26.90 12.45
CA SER A 56 10.96 26.61 11.53
C SER A 56 9.68 27.42 11.81
N ASN A 57 9.69 28.36 12.76
CA ASN A 57 8.50 29.13 13.17
C ASN A 57 7.29 28.21 13.48
N ALA A 58 7.56 27.12 14.18
CA ALA A 58 6.61 26.11 14.58
C ALA A 58 6.13 26.29 16.03
N THR A 59 4.84 26.04 16.25
CA THR A 59 4.27 25.90 17.58
C THR A 59 3.87 24.45 17.80
N LEU A 60 4.36 23.85 18.88
CA LEU A 60 3.97 22.51 19.31
C LEU A 60 2.75 22.56 20.24
N VAL A 61 1.81 21.66 19.99
CA VAL A 61 0.68 21.37 20.88
C VAL A 61 0.60 19.86 21.07
N MET A 62 0.82 19.41 22.31
CA MET A 62 0.71 18.00 22.70
C MET A 62 -0.74 17.68 23.08
N LEU A 63 -1.20 16.48 22.74
CA LEU A 63 -2.56 16.02 22.95
C LEU A 63 -2.61 14.51 23.21
N GLU A 64 -2.74 14.09 24.46
CA GLU A 64 -2.69 12.66 24.81
C GLU A 64 -4.06 11.95 24.67
N ASP A 65 -5.16 12.65 24.93
CA ASP A 65 -6.49 12.05 24.97
C ASP A 65 -7.23 12.22 23.63
N LYS A 66 -7.69 11.09 23.08
CA LYS A 66 -8.49 11.03 21.85
C LYS A 66 -9.71 11.96 21.88
N SER A 67 -10.34 12.14 23.05
CA SER A 67 -11.53 12.96 23.22
C SER A 67 -11.26 14.47 23.12
N GLU A 68 -10.03 14.90 23.41
CA GLU A 68 -9.61 16.28 23.25
C GLU A 68 -9.39 16.65 21.77
N PHE A 69 -9.11 15.66 20.93
CA PHE A 69 -8.97 15.85 19.48
C PHE A 69 -10.35 16.00 18.82
N ASN A 70 -10.84 17.23 18.74
CA ASN A 70 -12.16 17.55 18.18
C ASN A 70 -12.20 18.92 17.49
N GLU A 71 -13.28 19.18 16.75
CA GLU A 71 -13.45 20.41 15.96
C GLU A 71 -13.24 21.69 16.78
N MET A 72 -13.74 21.72 18.03
CA MET A 72 -13.64 22.90 18.89
C MET A 72 -12.18 23.21 19.23
N PHE A 73 -11.43 22.18 19.65
CA PHE A 73 -10.00 22.31 19.92
C PHE A 73 -9.21 22.77 18.69
N LEU A 74 -9.48 22.18 17.52
CA LEU A 74 -8.82 22.57 16.27
C LEU A 74 -9.15 24.02 15.88
N ALA A 75 -10.39 24.46 16.08
CA ALA A 75 -10.81 25.83 15.83
C ALA A 75 -10.13 26.84 16.79
N GLU A 76 -9.93 26.46 18.06
CA GLU A 76 -9.17 27.24 19.03
C GLU A 76 -7.69 27.35 18.63
N CYS A 77 -7.07 26.25 18.21
CA CYS A 77 -5.71 26.25 17.67
C CYS A 77 -5.59 27.17 16.46
N GLN A 78 -6.53 27.09 15.51
CA GLN A 78 -6.56 27.98 14.34
C GLN A 78 -6.65 29.45 14.77
N LYS A 79 -7.52 29.78 15.72
CA LYS A 79 -7.72 31.17 16.20
C LYS A 79 -6.49 31.71 16.92
N LYS A 80 -5.89 30.88 17.78
CA LYS A 80 -4.76 31.25 18.64
C LYS A 80 -3.46 31.39 17.85
N TYR A 81 -3.10 30.36 17.08
CA TYR A 81 -1.80 30.26 16.42
C TYR A 81 -1.82 30.78 14.98
N LYS A 82 -3.00 30.86 14.35
CA LYS A 82 -3.17 31.32 12.95
C LYS A 82 -2.22 30.59 11.99
N PRO A 83 -2.14 29.25 12.04
CA PRO A 83 -1.22 28.50 11.21
C PRO A 83 -1.52 28.72 9.74
N THR A 84 -0.48 28.63 8.92
CA THR A 84 -0.63 28.57 7.46
C THR A 84 -0.51 27.13 6.97
N GLN A 85 0.13 26.25 7.73
CA GLN A 85 0.17 24.80 7.53
C GLN A 85 0.29 24.04 8.85
N ILE A 86 -0.03 22.75 8.81
CA ILE A 86 -0.16 21.91 10.00
C ILE A 86 0.50 20.56 9.76
N ILE A 87 1.34 20.15 10.70
CA ILE A 87 1.79 18.78 10.86
C ILE A 87 0.95 18.15 11.98
N LEU A 88 0.27 17.05 11.66
CA LEU A 88 -0.47 16.25 12.62
C LEU A 88 0.27 14.93 12.81
N GLU A 89 1.02 14.79 13.90
CA GLU A 89 1.55 13.50 14.33
C GLU A 89 0.42 12.72 15.01
N TYR A 90 -0.25 11.88 14.22
CA TYR A 90 -1.49 11.23 14.59
C TYR A 90 -1.23 9.87 15.26
N ASN A 91 -1.94 9.62 16.35
CA ASN A 91 -1.89 8.34 17.05
C ASN A 91 -2.63 7.26 16.25
N CYS A 92 -1.89 6.28 15.73
CA CYS A 92 -2.46 5.24 14.88
C CYS A 92 -3.52 4.38 15.58
N MET A 93 -3.47 4.29 16.92
CA MET A 93 -4.41 3.49 17.70
C MET A 93 -5.82 4.11 17.74
N TRP A 94 -5.97 5.37 17.31
CA TRP A 94 -7.28 6.02 17.25
C TRP A 94 -8.10 5.60 16.02
N GLY A 95 -7.47 4.95 15.03
CA GLY A 95 -8.08 4.47 13.79
C GLY A 95 -8.33 5.58 12.77
N MET A 96 -8.08 5.32 11.48
CA MET A 96 -8.17 6.37 10.45
C MET A 96 -9.60 6.84 10.20
N ASP A 97 -10.60 6.00 10.49
CA ASP A 97 -12.02 6.38 10.47
C ASP A 97 -12.30 7.61 11.35
N PHE A 98 -11.67 7.72 12.51
CA PHE A 98 -11.87 8.86 13.39
C PHE A 98 -11.39 10.17 12.75
N LEU A 99 -10.26 10.13 12.04
CA LEU A 99 -9.74 11.29 11.32
C LEU A 99 -10.58 11.62 10.08
N ARG A 100 -11.06 10.61 9.35
CA ARG A 100 -11.92 10.76 8.16
C ARG A 100 -13.25 11.43 8.49
N ASP A 101 -13.87 11.02 9.59
CA ASP A 101 -15.17 11.53 10.01
C ASP A 101 -15.09 12.87 10.76
N MET A 102 -13.87 13.32 11.09
CA MET A 102 -13.67 14.55 11.84
C MET A 102 -13.98 15.79 11.01
N TYR A 103 -14.83 16.67 11.56
CA TYR A 103 -15.03 18.00 11.01
C TYR A 103 -13.82 18.88 11.29
N MET A 104 -13.03 19.11 10.25
CA MET A 104 -11.90 20.04 10.30
C MET A 104 -12.38 21.50 10.26
N PRO A 105 -11.69 22.43 10.94
CA PRO A 105 -12.00 23.85 10.86
C PRO A 105 -12.05 24.37 9.42
N LYS A 106 -12.91 25.36 9.19
CA LYS A 106 -13.08 25.93 7.84
C LYS A 106 -11.74 26.41 7.27
N GLY A 107 -11.37 25.88 6.11
CA GLY A 107 -10.14 26.20 5.39
C GLY A 107 -9.07 25.10 5.47
N TRP A 108 -9.16 24.22 6.47
CA TRP A 108 -8.28 23.07 6.59
C TRP A 108 -8.65 21.99 5.57
N PHE A 109 -7.65 21.26 5.09
CA PHE A 109 -7.83 20.07 4.27
C PHE A 109 -6.63 19.15 4.47
N VAL A 110 -6.86 17.83 4.47
CA VAL A 110 -5.76 16.84 4.47
C VAL A 110 -5.07 16.94 3.12
N ALA A 111 -3.80 17.35 3.15
CA ALA A 111 -2.98 17.54 1.96
C ALA A 111 -2.22 16.26 1.59
N GLN A 112 -1.75 15.53 2.61
CA GLN A 112 -1.04 14.27 2.45
C GLN A 112 -1.14 13.43 3.72
N VAL A 113 -1.28 12.12 3.55
CA VAL A 113 -1.18 11.12 4.62
C VAL A 113 0.11 10.33 4.45
N ILE A 114 0.96 10.36 5.47
CA ILE A 114 2.30 9.79 5.47
C ILE A 114 2.37 8.73 6.57
N THR A 115 2.72 7.51 6.19
CA THR A 115 2.93 6.41 7.13
C THR A 115 4.43 6.10 7.27
N VAL A 116 4.96 6.25 8.47
CA VAL A 116 6.36 5.94 8.79
C VAL A 116 6.43 4.57 9.45
N VAL A 117 7.31 3.71 8.93
CA VAL A 117 7.45 2.31 9.33
C VAL A 117 8.92 2.01 9.59
N ASP A 118 9.24 1.39 10.73
CA ASP A 118 10.57 0.84 10.98
C ASP A 118 10.71 -0.52 10.26
N ALA A 119 11.60 -0.58 9.27
CA ALA A 119 11.85 -1.78 8.48
C ALA A 119 12.34 -2.97 9.33
N ALA A 120 13.07 -2.73 10.42
CA ALA A 120 13.61 -3.79 11.28
C ALA A 120 12.54 -4.50 12.11
N THR A 121 11.39 -3.86 12.33
CA THR A 121 10.27 -4.43 13.11
C THR A 121 9.04 -4.75 12.26
N PHE A 122 9.07 -4.42 10.97
CA PHE A 122 7.93 -4.57 10.08
C PHE A 122 7.37 -6.00 10.01
N ASP A 123 8.22 -7.02 9.87
CA ASP A 123 7.77 -8.42 9.82
C ASP A 123 6.98 -8.84 11.08
N VAL A 124 7.38 -8.31 12.24
CA VAL A 124 6.69 -8.58 13.52
C VAL A 124 5.31 -7.95 13.52
N TYR A 125 5.18 -6.71 13.01
CA TYR A 125 3.90 -6.04 12.85
C TYR A 125 3.03 -6.74 11.82
N LEU A 126 3.58 -7.13 10.68
CA LEU A 126 2.85 -7.84 9.63
C LEU A 126 2.32 -9.19 10.14
N LYS A 127 3.06 -9.87 11.02
CA LYS A 127 2.64 -11.15 11.61
C LYS A 127 1.56 -11.01 12.68
N ASN A 128 1.65 -10.00 13.55
CA ASN A 128 0.82 -9.91 14.76
C ASN A 128 -0.28 -8.84 14.69
N MET A 129 -0.08 -7.80 13.89
CA MET A 129 -0.96 -6.63 13.76
C MET A 129 -1.26 -6.31 12.30
N LYS A 130 -1.36 -7.36 11.46
CA LYS A 130 -1.60 -7.23 10.01
C LYS A 130 -2.75 -6.29 9.68
N SER A 131 -3.90 -6.51 10.31
CA SER A 131 -5.13 -5.75 10.02
C SER A 131 -4.98 -4.25 10.26
N LEU A 132 -4.40 -3.87 11.42
CA LEU A 132 -4.18 -2.47 11.77
C LEU A 132 -3.17 -1.82 10.83
N PHE A 133 -2.12 -2.54 10.47
CA PHE A 133 -1.15 -2.04 9.50
C PHE A 133 -1.76 -1.87 8.10
N MET A 134 -2.57 -2.83 7.63
CA MET A 134 -3.25 -2.72 6.34
C MET A 134 -4.26 -1.57 6.31
N GLU A 135 -4.96 -1.31 7.42
CA GLU A 135 -5.82 -0.13 7.56
C GLU A 135 -5.02 1.16 7.41
N MET A 136 -3.86 1.26 8.07
CA MET A 136 -2.97 2.41 7.91
C MET A 136 -2.53 2.61 6.46
N ALA A 137 -1.99 1.57 5.83
CA ALA A 137 -1.45 1.62 4.47
C ALA A 137 -2.51 1.98 3.41
N LYS A 138 -3.78 1.63 3.66
CA LYS A 138 -4.90 1.88 2.75
C LYS A 138 -5.16 3.36 2.48
N ASP A 139 -4.96 4.21 3.49
CA ASP A 139 -5.26 5.64 3.42
C ASP A 139 -4.01 6.51 3.21
N SER A 140 -2.82 5.90 3.14
CA SER A 140 -1.55 6.60 2.92
C SER A 140 -1.38 7.09 1.48
N ASP A 141 -0.87 8.30 1.32
CA ASP A 141 -0.32 8.78 0.05
C ASP A 141 1.16 8.40 -0.10
N LEU A 142 1.89 8.36 1.03
CA LEU A 142 3.30 8.00 1.11
C LEU A 142 3.56 7.04 2.28
N ILE A 143 4.26 5.95 2.02
CA ILE A 143 4.72 4.97 3.02
C ILE A 143 6.24 4.95 2.99
N ILE A 144 6.87 5.26 4.12
CA ILE A 144 8.32 5.32 4.27
C ILE A 144 8.75 4.19 5.21
N PHE A 145 9.54 3.26 4.67
CA PHE A 145 10.27 2.26 5.45
C PHE A 145 11.64 2.82 5.82
N ASN A 146 11.77 3.39 7.01
CA ASN A 146 13.05 3.90 7.49
C ASN A 146 13.90 2.77 8.12
N ARG A 147 15.17 3.10 8.41
CA ARG A 147 16.16 2.16 8.99
C ARG A 147 16.32 0.89 8.14
N SER A 148 16.07 1.00 6.84
CA SER A 148 16.24 -0.09 5.90
C SER A 148 17.74 -0.38 5.70
N THR A 149 18.05 -1.65 5.50
CA THR A 149 19.39 -2.17 5.23
C THR A 149 19.40 -2.94 3.91
N GLU A 150 20.59 -3.31 3.41
CA GLU A 150 20.71 -4.17 2.22
C GLU A 150 20.03 -5.54 2.39
N ASP A 151 19.85 -6.00 3.65
CA ASP A 151 19.15 -7.26 3.97
C ASP A 151 17.62 -7.08 4.03
N THR A 152 17.11 -5.84 3.91
CA THR A 152 15.68 -5.56 3.92
C THR A 152 15.04 -6.12 2.66
N THR A 153 13.96 -6.88 2.80
CA THR A 153 13.20 -7.46 1.69
C THR A 153 12.30 -6.42 1.00
N ALA A 154 12.87 -5.27 0.64
CA ALA A 154 12.18 -4.07 0.19
C ALA A 154 11.23 -4.32 -1.01
N ALA A 155 11.65 -5.17 -1.96
CA ALA A 155 10.80 -5.56 -3.08
C ALA A 155 9.53 -6.31 -2.63
N VAL A 156 9.60 -7.13 -1.59
CA VAL A 156 8.43 -7.83 -1.02
C VAL A 156 7.55 -6.84 -0.28
N TYR A 157 8.12 -6.02 0.61
CA TYR A 157 7.36 -5.02 1.37
C TYR A 157 6.61 -4.07 0.44
N LYS A 158 7.28 -3.56 -0.60
CA LYS A 158 6.67 -2.69 -1.62
C LYS A 158 5.51 -3.37 -2.33
N ARG A 159 5.67 -4.63 -2.76
CA ARG A 159 4.60 -5.41 -3.39
C ARG A 159 3.40 -5.57 -2.46
N ASN A 160 3.64 -5.86 -1.18
CA ASN A 160 2.59 -5.98 -0.17
C ASN A 160 1.84 -4.67 0.04
N MET A 161 2.54 -3.54 0.09
CA MET A 161 1.91 -2.23 0.23
C MET A 161 1.05 -1.89 -0.99
N ARG A 162 1.55 -2.18 -2.20
CA ARG A 162 0.80 -1.97 -3.44
C ARG A 162 -0.44 -2.84 -3.56
N ALA A 163 -0.38 -4.07 -3.05
CA ALA A 163 -1.55 -4.95 -3.01
C ALA A 163 -2.72 -4.34 -2.22
N VAL A 164 -2.40 -3.55 -1.19
CA VAL A 164 -3.36 -2.89 -0.30
C VAL A 164 -3.75 -1.52 -0.84
N ASN A 165 -2.77 -0.73 -1.28
CA ASN A 165 -2.94 0.61 -1.80
C ASN A 165 -2.05 0.83 -3.04
N PRO A 166 -2.57 0.59 -4.26
CA PRO A 166 -1.82 0.77 -5.50
C PRO A 166 -1.40 2.21 -5.78
N LYS A 167 -2.01 3.19 -5.09
CA LYS A 167 -1.75 4.63 -5.31
C LYS A 167 -0.68 5.19 -4.38
N ALA A 168 -0.39 4.53 -3.27
CA ALA A 168 0.63 4.97 -2.33
C ALA A 168 2.01 4.92 -2.98
N GLN A 169 2.79 5.99 -2.80
CA GLN A 169 4.22 5.94 -3.03
C GLN A 169 4.88 5.17 -1.87
N VAL A 170 5.79 4.25 -2.18
CA VAL A 170 6.52 3.47 -1.18
C VAL A 170 8.00 3.74 -1.34
N VAL A 171 8.63 4.22 -0.27
CA VAL A 171 10.05 4.60 -0.23
C VAL A 171 10.74 3.82 0.88
N PHE A 172 12.02 3.52 0.67
CA PHE A 172 12.88 2.84 1.64
C PHE A 172 14.07 3.75 1.91
N GLU A 173 14.31 4.05 3.18
CA GLU A 173 15.37 4.95 3.63
C GLU A 173 16.27 4.21 4.62
N LYS A 174 17.58 4.44 4.47
CA LYS A 174 18.61 3.98 5.41
C LYS A 174 18.62 4.89 6.64
N GLU A 175 19.34 4.48 7.69
CA GLU A 175 19.42 5.23 8.95
C GLU A 175 20.00 6.66 8.79
N ASP A 176 20.83 6.86 7.77
CA ASP A 176 21.43 8.14 7.41
C ASP A 176 20.53 9.03 6.52
N GLY A 177 19.30 8.60 6.23
CA GLY A 177 18.33 9.31 5.39
C GLY A 177 18.55 9.13 3.89
N SER A 178 19.57 8.37 3.46
CA SER A 178 19.73 8.05 2.04
C SER A 178 18.72 6.99 1.59
N GLN A 179 18.28 7.06 0.33
CA GLN A 179 17.35 6.08 -0.22
C GLN A 179 18.04 4.72 -0.40
N LEU A 180 17.37 3.64 0.00
CA LEU A 180 17.79 2.28 -0.32
C LEU A 180 17.40 1.97 -1.78
N GLU A 181 18.41 1.78 -2.61
CA GLU A 181 18.24 1.19 -3.94
C GLU A 181 18.19 -0.33 -3.81
N PHE A 182 17.22 -0.97 -4.47
CA PHE A 182 17.09 -2.42 -4.50
C PHE A 182 16.62 -2.87 -5.89
N GLU A 183 17.09 -4.04 -6.31
CA GLU A 183 16.58 -4.68 -7.52
C GLU A 183 15.29 -5.44 -7.18
N GLU A 184 14.25 -5.23 -7.99
CA GLU A 184 13.03 -6.03 -7.93
C GLU A 184 13.28 -7.39 -8.60
N GLU A 185 14.12 -8.24 -7.99
CA GLU A 185 14.27 -9.62 -8.46
C GLU A 185 12.95 -10.39 -8.23
N MET A 186 12.50 -11.07 -9.28
CA MET A 186 11.33 -11.93 -9.23
C MET A 186 11.74 -13.30 -8.68
N PRO A 187 10.90 -13.95 -7.85
CA PRO A 187 11.21 -15.28 -7.31
C PRO A 187 11.19 -16.39 -8.37
N PHE A 188 10.86 -16.06 -9.62
CA PHE A 188 10.84 -16.94 -10.77
C PHE A 188 11.61 -16.31 -11.94
N ASP A 189 12.13 -17.17 -12.82
CA ASP A 189 12.85 -16.74 -14.02
C ASP A 189 11.89 -16.19 -15.08
N VAL A 190 11.78 -14.86 -15.13
CA VAL A 190 10.97 -14.12 -16.10
C VAL A 190 11.45 -14.31 -17.55
N ASN A 191 12.67 -14.80 -17.77
CA ASN A 191 13.26 -15.00 -19.10
C ASN A 191 13.16 -16.45 -19.61
N ALA A 192 12.60 -17.37 -18.82
CA ALA A 192 12.38 -18.74 -19.24
C ALA A 192 11.39 -18.83 -20.42
N ASP A 193 11.56 -19.84 -21.29
CA ASP A 193 10.63 -20.12 -22.40
C ASP A 193 9.18 -20.31 -21.91
N VAL A 194 9.04 -20.90 -20.72
CA VAL A 194 7.81 -20.95 -19.94
C VAL A 194 8.15 -20.49 -18.53
N ILE A 195 7.59 -19.38 -18.12
CA ILE A 195 7.71 -18.87 -16.75
C ILE A 195 6.83 -19.74 -15.85
N GLU A 196 7.46 -20.55 -15.01
CA GLU A 196 6.79 -21.39 -14.02
C GLU A 196 6.51 -20.57 -12.77
N ILE A 197 5.23 -20.38 -12.45
CA ILE A 197 4.80 -19.66 -11.25
C ILE A 197 4.34 -20.70 -10.23
N SER A 198 5.09 -20.80 -9.13
CA SER A 198 4.75 -21.69 -8.03
C SER A 198 3.50 -21.20 -7.29
N ASP A 199 2.91 -22.06 -6.45
CA ASP A 199 1.75 -21.67 -5.64
C ASP A 199 2.07 -20.50 -4.69
N VAL A 200 3.30 -20.47 -4.14
CA VAL A 200 3.76 -19.43 -3.21
C VAL A 200 4.09 -18.11 -3.94
N ASP A 201 4.48 -18.18 -5.21
CA ASP A 201 4.86 -17.00 -6.00
C ASP A 201 3.69 -16.38 -6.78
N TYR A 202 2.51 -17.02 -6.73
CA TYR A 202 1.35 -16.57 -7.50
C TYR A 202 0.96 -15.12 -7.20
N GLY A 203 0.96 -14.73 -5.92
CA GLY A 203 0.62 -13.36 -5.51
C GLY A 203 1.61 -12.34 -6.07
N ILE A 204 2.90 -12.66 -6.01
CA ILE A 204 3.98 -11.81 -6.53
C ILE A 204 3.86 -11.67 -8.04
N TRP A 205 3.62 -12.77 -8.76
CA TRP A 205 3.38 -12.74 -10.20
C TRP A 205 2.16 -11.92 -10.59
N TYR A 206 1.04 -12.08 -9.88
CA TYR A 206 -0.19 -11.37 -10.19
C TYR A 206 -0.01 -9.85 -10.08
N ILE A 207 0.65 -9.37 -9.02
CA ILE A 207 0.91 -7.94 -8.84
C ILE A 207 1.89 -7.43 -9.90
N ASP A 208 3.01 -8.13 -10.10
CA ASP A 208 4.04 -7.68 -11.05
C ASP A 208 3.53 -7.69 -12.50
N ALA A 209 2.72 -8.67 -12.89
CA ALA A 209 2.11 -8.69 -14.22
C ALA A 209 1.06 -7.59 -14.42
N MET A 210 0.44 -7.10 -13.35
CA MET A 210 -0.49 -5.96 -13.39
C MET A 210 0.25 -4.63 -13.53
N ASP A 211 1.36 -4.46 -12.80
CA ASP A 211 2.16 -3.22 -12.76
C ASP A 211 3.11 -3.09 -13.96
N HIS A 212 3.67 -4.22 -14.40
CA HIS A 212 4.66 -4.32 -15.46
C HIS A 212 4.21 -5.31 -16.55
N PRO A 213 3.03 -5.09 -17.18
CA PRO A 213 2.48 -6.00 -18.17
C PRO A 213 3.44 -6.22 -19.37
N GLU A 214 4.27 -5.22 -19.69
CA GLU A 214 5.31 -5.29 -20.72
C GLU A 214 6.38 -6.35 -20.45
N ARG A 215 6.64 -6.71 -19.18
CA ARG A 215 7.60 -7.78 -18.84
C ARG A 215 7.10 -9.15 -19.27
N TYR A 216 5.79 -9.31 -19.43
CA TYR A 216 5.15 -10.58 -19.74
C TYR A 216 4.56 -10.65 -21.15
N ASP A 217 4.39 -9.52 -21.84
CA ASP A 217 3.79 -9.51 -23.17
C ASP A 217 4.50 -10.48 -24.14
N GLY A 218 3.73 -11.35 -24.78
CA GLY A 218 4.22 -12.39 -25.68
C GLY A 218 4.88 -13.60 -25.00
N LYS A 219 5.11 -13.58 -23.69
CA LYS A 219 5.70 -14.70 -22.94
C LYS A 219 4.67 -15.79 -22.64
N THR A 220 5.16 -16.96 -22.25
CA THR A 220 4.32 -18.09 -21.84
C THR A 220 4.45 -18.28 -20.34
N VAL A 221 3.33 -18.34 -19.63
CA VAL A 221 3.27 -18.60 -18.19
C VAL A 221 2.63 -19.95 -17.92
N ARG A 222 3.03 -20.60 -16.83
CA ARG A 222 2.38 -21.80 -16.31
C ARG A 222 2.16 -21.67 -14.82
N PHE A 223 0.93 -21.89 -14.39
CA PHE A 223 0.54 -21.77 -12.99
C PHE A 223 -0.69 -22.62 -12.68
N THR A 224 -0.91 -22.91 -11.40
CA THR A 224 -2.15 -23.54 -10.93
C THR A 224 -3.15 -22.45 -10.54
N GLY A 225 -4.44 -22.67 -10.81
CA GLY A 225 -5.50 -21.71 -10.53
C GLY A 225 -6.87 -22.36 -10.44
N MET A 226 -7.75 -21.75 -9.66
CA MET A 226 -9.16 -22.12 -9.58
C MET A 226 -9.90 -21.45 -10.73
N VAL A 227 -10.71 -22.21 -11.45
CA VAL A 227 -11.55 -21.69 -12.53
C VAL A 227 -12.68 -20.86 -11.97
N TYR A 228 -12.78 -19.60 -12.39
CA TYR A 228 -13.95 -18.77 -12.20
C TYR A 228 -14.62 -18.51 -13.55
N ILE A 229 -15.91 -18.85 -13.62
CA ILE A 229 -16.79 -18.60 -14.77
C ILE A 229 -18.05 -17.94 -14.23
N ASN A 230 -18.45 -16.82 -14.85
CA ASN A 230 -19.74 -16.19 -14.59
C ASN A 230 -20.40 -15.73 -15.90
N LYS A 231 -21.67 -15.31 -15.84
CA LYS A 231 -22.44 -14.86 -17.02
C LYS A 231 -22.04 -13.49 -17.57
N ARG A 232 -21.23 -12.72 -16.83
CA ARG A 232 -20.74 -11.40 -17.23
C ARG A 232 -19.46 -11.48 -18.05
N LEU A 233 -18.72 -12.59 -17.97
CA LEU A 233 -17.54 -12.82 -18.81
C LEU A 233 -17.93 -13.02 -20.28
N PRO A 234 -17.11 -12.54 -21.23
CA PRO A 234 -17.32 -12.81 -22.65
C PRO A 234 -17.32 -14.31 -22.95
N LYS A 235 -18.02 -14.69 -24.03
CA LYS A 235 -18.03 -16.08 -24.49
C LYS A 235 -16.60 -16.49 -24.90
N GLY A 236 -16.17 -17.67 -24.46
CA GLY A 236 -14.81 -18.17 -24.70
C GLY A 236 -13.79 -17.72 -23.66
N PHE A 237 -14.22 -17.00 -22.61
CA PHE A 237 -13.36 -16.55 -21.52
C PHE A 237 -13.70 -17.22 -20.19
N PHE A 238 -12.68 -17.39 -19.37
CA PHE A 238 -12.78 -17.72 -17.96
C PHE A 238 -11.64 -17.02 -17.20
N VAL A 239 -11.64 -17.05 -15.88
CA VAL A 239 -10.53 -16.51 -15.06
C VAL A 239 -9.90 -17.65 -14.26
N PRO A 240 -8.68 -18.12 -14.57
CA PRO A 240 -7.87 -18.94 -13.67
C PRO A 240 -7.29 -18.01 -12.60
N GLY A 241 -7.69 -18.21 -11.35
CA GLY A 241 -7.32 -17.30 -10.27
C GLY A 241 -7.14 -17.97 -8.91
N ARG A 242 -6.85 -17.18 -7.88
CA ARG A 242 -6.76 -17.61 -6.48
C ARG A 242 -7.63 -16.72 -5.60
N MET A 243 -8.03 -17.25 -4.45
CA MET A 243 -8.55 -16.40 -3.39
C MET A 243 -7.34 -15.75 -2.69
N ALA A 244 -7.37 -14.44 -2.49
CA ALA A 244 -6.33 -13.70 -1.81
C ALA A 244 -6.89 -12.95 -0.60
N MET A 245 -6.09 -12.87 0.46
CA MET A 245 -6.43 -12.11 1.66
C MET A 245 -5.95 -10.68 1.49
N THR A 246 -6.87 -9.72 1.44
CA THR A 246 -6.54 -8.32 1.11
C THR A 246 -6.39 -7.44 2.36
N CYS A 247 -7.14 -7.69 3.44
CA CYS A 247 -7.13 -6.80 4.62
C CYS A 247 -7.30 -7.54 5.96
N CYS A 248 -8.18 -8.55 6.04
CA CYS A 248 -8.46 -9.35 7.24
C CYS A 248 -8.81 -10.80 6.84
N ALA A 249 -8.83 -11.74 7.79
CA ALA A 249 -9.20 -13.14 7.53
C ALA A 249 -10.61 -13.31 6.92
N ASP A 250 -11.50 -12.35 7.16
CA ASP A 250 -12.88 -12.34 6.64
C ASP A 250 -13.03 -11.63 5.27
N ASP A 251 -12.01 -10.87 4.82
CA ASP A 251 -12.03 -10.14 3.56
C ASP A 251 -11.11 -10.81 2.53
N THR A 252 -11.70 -11.73 1.76
CA THR A 252 -11.03 -12.41 0.65
C THR A 252 -11.54 -11.92 -0.69
N ALA A 253 -10.61 -11.69 -1.62
CA ALA A 253 -10.90 -11.32 -3.00
C ALA A 253 -10.43 -12.42 -3.96
N PHE A 254 -11.17 -12.66 -5.05
CA PHE A 254 -10.70 -13.56 -6.09
C PHE A 254 -9.86 -12.77 -7.11
N ILE A 255 -8.58 -13.12 -7.23
CA ILE A 255 -7.60 -12.47 -8.10
C ILE A 255 -7.19 -13.36 -9.26
N GLY A 256 -7.12 -12.80 -10.47
CA GLY A 256 -6.69 -13.52 -11.67
C GLY A 256 -6.94 -12.72 -12.94
N PHE A 257 -6.36 -13.17 -14.04
CA PHE A 257 -6.47 -12.51 -15.34
C PHE A 257 -7.52 -13.17 -16.24
N LEU A 258 -8.08 -12.40 -17.17
CA LEU A 258 -8.96 -12.96 -18.20
C LEU A 258 -8.18 -13.97 -19.04
N CYS A 259 -8.79 -15.12 -19.29
CA CYS A 259 -8.17 -16.18 -20.08
C CYS A 259 -9.10 -16.62 -21.20
N GLU A 260 -8.67 -16.35 -22.44
CA GLU A 260 -9.29 -16.87 -23.64
C GLU A 260 -8.96 -18.37 -23.80
N SER A 261 -9.98 -19.17 -24.10
CA SER A 261 -9.80 -20.61 -24.25
C SER A 261 -10.82 -21.23 -25.19
N SER A 262 -10.36 -22.12 -26.07
CA SER A 262 -11.23 -23.04 -26.79
C SER A 262 -11.82 -24.14 -25.90
N TYR A 263 -11.38 -24.25 -24.65
CA TYR A 263 -11.78 -25.31 -23.72
C TYR A 263 -12.87 -24.89 -22.74
N THR A 264 -13.38 -23.65 -22.80
CA THR A 264 -14.34 -23.13 -21.80
C THR A 264 -15.55 -24.02 -21.58
N ASP A 265 -16.07 -24.67 -22.63
CA ASP A 265 -17.24 -25.54 -22.55
C ASP A 265 -17.00 -26.82 -21.72
N ARG A 266 -15.72 -27.16 -21.47
CA ARG A 266 -15.31 -28.31 -20.66
C ARG A 266 -14.94 -27.91 -19.23
N LEU A 267 -14.88 -26.62 -18.94
CA LEU A 267 -14.47 -26.12 -17.64
C LEU A 267 -15.67 -25.98 -16.70
N LYS A 268 -15.45 -26.29 -15.42
CA LYS A 268 -16.42 -26.09 -14.34
C LYS A 268 -15.88 -25.05 -13.37
N SER A 269 -16.73 -24.10 -12.97
CA SER A 269 -16.38 -23.14 -11.93
C SER A 269 -15.98 -23.87 -10.64
N ARG A 270 -15.00 -23.31 -9.92
CA ARG A 270 -14.36 -23.86 -8.71
C ARG A 270 -13.50 -25.11 -8.90
N GLN A 271 -13.27 -25.58 -10.12
CA GLN A 271 -12.30 -26.66 -10.35
C GLN A 271 -10.88 -26.11 -10.38
N TRP A 272 -9.92 -26.91 -9.89
CA TRP A 272 -8.50 -26.58 -9.92
C TRP A 272 -7.86 -27.09 -11.21
N ILE A 273 -7.11 -26.22 -11.88
CA ILE A 273 -6.39 -26.53 -13.10
C ILE A 273 -4.96 -26.01 -13.05
N THR A 274 -4.05 -26.67 -13.76
CA THR A 274 -2.81 -26.07 -14.20
C THR A 274 -3.02 -25.53 -15.61
N VAL A 275 -2.83 -24.23 -15.79
CA VAL A 275 -2.96 -23.54 -17.07
C VAL A 275 -1.58 -23.22 -17.61
N THR A 276 -1.36 -23.48 -18.90
CA THR A 276 -0.26 -22.89 -19.67
C THR A 276 -0.89 -21.93 -20.67
N ALA A 277 -0.46 -20.67 -20.64
CA ALA A 277 -1.05 -19.62 -21.47
C ALA A 277 0.00 -18.66 -21.99
N LYS A 278 -0.23 -18.13 -23.19
CA LYS A 278 0.50 -16.97 -23.68
C LYS A 278 -0.11 -15.71 -23.07
N VAL A 279 0.73 -14.83 -22.58
CA VAL A 279 0.33 -13.50 -22.10
C VAL A 279 0.27 -12.56 -23.28
N GLN A 280 -0.77 -11.73 -23.32
CA GLN A 280 -0.91 -10.60 -24.23
C GLN A 280 -1.40 -9.38 -23.48
N VAL A 281 -0.84 -8.22 -23.80
CA VAL A 281 -1.31 -6.95 -23.28
C VAL A 281 -2.24 -6.33 -24.31
N GLU A 282 -3.51 -6.18 -23.94
CA GLU A 282 -4.52 -5.67 -24.86
C GLU A 282 -5.56 -4.81 -24.16
N LYS A 283 -6.08 -3.83 -24.90
CA LYS A 283 -7.15 -2.95 -24.45
C LYS A 283 -8.48 -3.70 -24.36
N ARG A 284 -9.14 -3.65 -23.20
CA ARG A 284 -10.35 -4.44 -22.93
C ARG A 284 -11.45 -3.62 -22.27
N GLU A 285 -12.70 -3.86 -22.65
CA GLU A 285 -13.86 -3.23 -22.00
C GLU A 285 -14.00 -3.70 -20.55
N GLU A 286 -13.62 -4.95 -20.27
CA GLU A 286 -13.60 -5.54 -18.93
C GLU A 286 -12.60 -4.85 -17.98
N TYR A 287 -11.61 -4.15 -18.55
CA TYR A 287 -10.64 -3.32 -17.85
C TYR A 287 -11.01 -1.83 -17.92
N GLY A 288 -12.28 -1.49 -18.13
CA GLY A 288 -12.73 -0.10 -18.24
C GLY A 288 -12.27 0.60 -19.52
N GLY A 289 -11.84 -0.17 -20.52
CA GLY A 289 -11.23 0.36 -21.72
C GLY A 289 -9.74 0.65 -21.58
N GLU A 290 -9.05 0.16 -20.54
CA GLU A 290 -7.60 0.28 -20.41
C GLU A 290 -6.87 -0.98 -20.94
N GLU A 291 -5.56 -0.88 -21.14
CA GLU A 291 -4.70 -2.03 -21.42
C GLU A 291 -4.50 -2.89 -20.17
N GLY A 292 -4.48 -4.21 -20.34
CA GLY A 292 -4.22 -5.14 -19.25
C GLY A 292 -3.84 -6.53 -19.74
N VAL A 293 -3.39 -7.37 -18.80
CA VAL A 293 -2.95 -8.74 -19.08
C VAL A 293 -4.14 -9.64 -19.41
N VAL A 294 -4.10 -10.21 -20.61
CA VAL A 294 -5.00 -11.27 -21.06
C VAL A 294 -4.21 -12.53 -21.38
N LEU A 295 -4.67 -13.64 -20.84
CA LEU A 295 -4.10 -14.96 -21.08
C LEU A 295 -4.79 -15.61 -22.28
N ARG A 296 -4.03 -16.29 -23.13
CA ARG A 296 -4.54 -17.20 -24.16
C ARG A 296 -4.05 -18.60 -23.87
N SER A 297 -4.94 -19.44 -23.32
CA SER A 297 -4.59 -20.79 -22.92
C SER A 297 -4.20 -21.66 -24.11
N THR A 298 -3.07 -22.35 -23.98
CA THR A 298 -2.58 -23.33 -24.96
C THR A 298 -2.73 -24.77 -24.42
N ASN A 299 -2.65 -24.93 -23.10
CA ASN A 299 -2.84 -26.20 -22.41
C ASN A 299 -3.57 -26.00 -21.08
N ILE A 300 -4.50 -26.91 -20.76
CA ILE A 300 -5.19 -26.96 -19.46
C ILE A 300 -5.17 -28.41 -18.99
N ARG A 301 -4.71 -28.63 -17.76
CA ARG A 301 -4.74 -29.93 -17.09
C ARG A 301 -5.49 -29.81 -15.77
N ASN A 302 -6.20 -30.86 -15.37
CA ASN A 302 -6.73 -30.92 -14.01
C ASN A 302 -5.58 -30.90 -13.01
N ALA A 303 -5.75 -30.16 -11.93
CA ALA A 303 -4.81 -30.08 -10.83
C ALA A 303 -5.52 -30.39 -9.51
N GLN A 304 -4.73 -30.73 -8.50
CA GLN A 304 -5.21 -30.70 -7.13
C GLN A 304 -5.21 -29.25 -6.64
N LYS A 305 -6.01 -28.99 -5.60
CA LYS A 305 -5.92 -27.74 -4.88
C LYS A 305 -4.51 -27.62 -4.25
N PRO A 306 -3.95 -26.40 -4.16
CA PRO A 306 -2.67 -26.18 -3.50
C PRO A 306 -2.78 -26.51 -2.00
N GLU A 307 -1.63 -26.68 -1.32
CA GLU A 307 -1.62 -26.84 0.15
C GLU A 307 -2.22 -25.62 0.83
N GLU A 308 -1.83 -24.42 0.39
CA GLU A 308 -2.42 -23.15 0.80
C GLU A 308 -3.36 -22.62 -0.31
N GLU A 309 -4.67 -22.62 -0.06
CA GLU A 309 -5.67 -22.14 -1.03
C GLU A 309 -5.74 -20.61 -1.10
N LEU A 310 -5.32 -19.93 -0.02
CA LEU A 310 -5.29 -18.48 0.08
C LEU A 310 -3.91 -17.97 -0.30
N VAL A 311 -3.89 -16.99 -1.19
CA VAL A 311 -2.70 -16.19 -1.48
C VAL A 311 -2.58 -15.13 -0.40
N TYR A 312 -1.40 -15.09 0.21
CA TYR A 312 -1.01 -14.08 1.17
C TYR A 312 -0.06 -13.12 0.48
N PHE A 313 -0.37 -11.83 0.59
CA PHE A 313 0.57 -10.73 0.36
C PHE A 313 1.20 -10.40 1.71
#